data_AF-A0AAV4A6K3-F1
#
_entry.id   AF-A0AAV4A6K3-F1
#
_cell.length_a   1.000
_cell.length_b   1.000
_cell.length_c   1.000
_cell.angle_alpha   90.00
_cell.angle_beta   90.00
_cell.angle_gamma   90.00
#
_symmetry.space_group_name_H-M   'P 1'
#
loop_
_entity.id
_entity.type
_entity.pdbx_description
1 polymer ?
#
loop_
_entity_poly.entity_id
_entity_poly.type
_entity_poly.pdbx_seq_one_letter_code
_entity_poly.pdbx_strand_id
1 'polypeptide(L)'
;MRSGIRKILHKAVQQPQQGQWTNWDTAIHRSLTWNDIWHMAPLRISFLIRSVYDLLPSNANLVRWGKKDDPTCPLCQGRQTTEHVLSSCKVALSQGRYTWRHNRVLRELVSVISTAKGEIHPSSTSSTVFTTEGGVKKWHGGRITINIHRKSLLDGCNDWVVSADLPEWERHPDVIRKTALRPDIVIHSASTQQIIMVELTVPYESRMEKAHAFKKKKIPGLDKRTKKRWP
;
A
#
# COMPACT_ATOMS: atom_id res chain seq x y z
N MET A 1 12.46 10.07 29.29
CA MET A 1 12.14 9.98 27.85
C MET A 1 10.65 10.17 27.52
N ARG A 2 9.69 9.60 28.26
CA ARG A 2 8.24 9.67 27.95
C ARG A 2 7.59 11.07 28.06
N SER A 3 8.13 12.00 28.86
CA SER A 3 7.51 13.34 29.01
C SER A 3 7.78 14.26 27.82
N GLY A 4 8.92 14.10 27.12
CA GLY A 4 9.25 14.89 25.93
C GLY A 4 8.36 14.56 24.73
N ILE A 5 8.08 13.27 24.51
CA ILE A 5 7.20 12.79 23.43
C ILE A 5 5.77 13.35 23.60
N ARG A 6 5.26 13.39 24.84
CA ARG A 6 3.94 13.96 25.13
C ARG A 6 3.86 15.46 24.84
N LYS A 7 4.93 16.22 25.14
CA LYS A 7 4.99 17.66 24.81
C LYS A 7 4.99 17.92 23.30
N ILE A 8 5.72 17.10 22.54
CA ILE A 8 5.76 17.20 21.07
C ILE A 8 4.39 16.90 20.48
N LEU A 9 3.73 15.83 20.94
CA LEU A 9 2.41 15.46 20.46
C LEU A 9 1.37 16.55 20.76
N HIS A 10 1.37 17.09 21.98
CA HIS A 10 0.47 18.19 22.36
C HIS A 10 0.65 19.42 21.46
N LYS A 11 1.89 19.79 21.16
CA LYS A 11 2.18 20.90 20.24
C LYS A 11 1.76 20.58 18.80
N ALA A 12 1.96 19.35 18.35
CA ALA A 12 1.59 18.92 17.00
C ALA A 12 0.07 18.98 16.80
N VAL A 13 -0.73 18.50 17.76
CA VAL A 13 -2.20 18.58 17.68
C VAL A 13 -2.72 20.02 17.55
N GLN A 14 -2.00 21.00 18.13
CA GLN A 14 -2.33 22.42 18.00
C GLN A 14 -1.97 23.03 16.64
N GLN A 15 -1.23 22.31 15.78
CA GLN A 15 -0.84 22.79 14.46
C GLN A 15 -1.80 22.24 13.40
N PRO A 16 -2.76 23.05 12.90
CA PRO A 16 -3.83 22.55 12.02
C PRO A 16 -3.33 22.03 10.67
N GLN A 17 -2.12 22.40 10.23
CA GLN A 17 -1.56 21.93 8.96
C GLN A 17 -0.42 20.92 9.19
N GLN A 18 0.65 21.33 9.90
CA GLN A 18 1.82 20.47 10.13
C GLN A 18 1.54 19.35 11.12
N GLY A 19 0.47 19.45 11.91
CA GLY A 19 0.03 18.43 12.86
C GLY A 19 -0.90 17.38 12.27
N GLN A 20 -1.31 17.47 11.00
CA GLN A 20 -2.33 16.57 10.44
C GLN A 20 -1.96 15.08 10.50
N TRP A 21 -0.67 14.76 10.54
CA TRP A 21 -0.18 13.39 10.70
C TRP A 21 -0.63 12.73 12.02
N THR A 22 -1.03 13.51 13.04
CA THR A 22 -1.58 12.96 14.29
C THR A 22 -2.94 12.29 14.10
N ASN A 23 -3.59 12.51 12.95
CA ASN A 23 -4.91 11.95 12.65
C ASN A 23 -4.82 10.77 11.67
N TRP A 24 -3.61 10.29 11.34
CA TRP A 24 -3.39 9.24 10.36
C TRP A 24 -3.14 7.88 11.01
N ASP A 25 -3.93 7.54 12.05
CA ASP A 25 -3.73 6.32 12.86
C ASP A 25 -3.80 5.02 12.04
N THR A 26 -4.56 5.03 10.94
CA THR A 26 -4.72 3.87 10.04
C THR A 26 -3.68 3.82 8.93
N ALA A 27 -2.80 4.83 8.82
CA ALA A 27 -1.74 4.84 7.83
C ALA A 27 -0.56 3.98 8.30
N ILE A 28 -0.06 3.13 7.40
CA ILE A 28 1.19 2.40 7.65
C ILE A 28 2.33 3.43 7.69
N HIS A 29 3.12 3.41 8.76
CA HIS A 29 4.30 4.25 8.87
C HIS A 29 5.27 3.97 7.73
N ARG A 30 5.63 5.02 7.01
CA ARG A 30 6.72 4.96 6.05
C ARG A 30 8.05 4.92 6.79
N SER A 31 8.72 3.78 6.76
CA SER A 31 10.11 3.66 7.21
C SER A 31 11.06 4.07 6.09
N LEU A 32 11.91 5.05 6.34
CA LEU A 32 13.09 5.35 5.51
C LEU A 32 14.32 4.96 6.31
N THR A 33 15.09 4.01 5.80
CA THR A 33 16.39 3.67 6.40
C THR A 33 17.43 4.73 6.05
N TRP A 34 18.51 4.79 6.82
CA TRP A 34 19.66 5.64 6.48
C TRP A 34 20.20 5.33 5.09
N ASN A 35 20.22 4.05 4.72
CA ASN A 35 20.63 3.61 3.40
C ASN A 35 19.71 4.17 2.30
N ASP A 36 18.38 4.12 2.51
CA ASP A 36 17.42 4.68 1.55
C ASP A 36 17.65 6.18 1.36
N ILE A 37 17.87 6.92 2.45
CA ILE A 37 18.12 8.36 2.43
C ILE A 37 19.42 8.67 1.68
N TRP A 38 20.48 7.91 1.94
CA TRP A 38 21.80 8.14 1.34
C TRP A 38 21.81 7.94 -0.17
N HIS A 39 21.03 6.98 -0.65
CA HIS A 39 20.90 6.69 -2.08
C HIS A 39 19.75 7.44 -2.77
N MET A 40 19.01 8.27 -2.02
CA MET A 40 17.89 9.03 -2.58
C MET A 40 18.38 10.34 -3.21
N ALA A 41 17.82 10.69 -4.37
CA ALA A 41 18.06 11.99 -4.97
C ALA A 41 17.70 13.13 -3.97
N PRO A 42 18.55 14.17 -3.80
CA PRO A 42 18.34 15.21 -2.77
C PRO A 42 16.97 15.89 -2.83
N LEU A 43 16.48 16.17 -4.03
CA LEU A 43 15.17 16.82 -4.23
C LEU A 43 14.00 15.90 -3.86
N ARG A 44 14.18 14.58 -3.89
CA ARG A 44 13.14 13.62 -3.54
C ARG A 44 12.88 13.61 -2.04
N ILE A 45 13.92 13.68 -1.21
CA ILE A 45 13.75 13.82 0.26
C ILE A 45 13.01 15.12 0.60
N SER A 46 13.46 16.23 0.01
CA SER A 46 12.82 17.54 0.20
C SER A 46 11.34 17.50 -0.19
N PHE A 47 11.03 16.91 -1.34
CA PHE A 47 9.67 16.73 -1.81
C PHE A 47 8.83 15.88 -0.84
N LEU A 48 9.36 14.74 -0.36
CA LEU A 48 8.65 13.85 0.55
C LEU A 48 8.28 14.56 1.85
N ILE A 49 9.25 15.21 2.49
CA ILE A 49 9.01 15.96 3.73
C ILE A 49 7.97 17.06 3.50
N ARG A 50 8.11 17.84 2.43
CA ARG A 50 7.17 18.91 2.10
C ARG A 50 5.77 18.40 1.76
N SER A 51 5.66 17.22 1.14
CA SER A 51 4.36 16.62 0.82
C SER A 51 3.60 16.22 2.08
N VAL A 52 4.29 15.64 3.07
CA VAL A 52 3.68 15.20 4.34
C VAL A 52 3.15 16.37 5.15
N TYR A 53 3.88 17.49 5.20
CA TYR A 53 3.53 18.65 6.01
C TYR A 53 2.77 19.75 5.25
N ASP A 54 2.27 19.44 4.05
CA ASP A 54 1.57 20.37 3.15
C ASP A 54 2.34 21.69 2.93
N LEU A 55 3.63 21.56 2.64
CA LEU A 55 4.58 22.63 2.32
C LEU A 55 4.96 22.66 0.82
N LEU A 56 4.21 21.94 -0.01
CA LEU A 56 4.38 22.01 -1.47
C LEU A 56 3.83 23.35 -2.00
N PRO A 57 4.35 23.86 -3.13
CA PRO A 57 3.94 25.16 -3.69
C PRO A 57 2.56 25.09 -4.37
N SER A 58 1.51 24.74 -3.62
CA SER A 58 0.11 24.93 -4.03
C SER A 58 -0.24 26.42 -4.03
N ASN A 59 -1.17 26.89 -4.85
CA ASN A 59 -1.54 28.32 -4.84
C ASN A 59 -2.02 28.77 -3.46
N ALA A 60 -2.70 27.91 -2.68
CA ALA A 60 -3.04 28.22 -1.30
C ALA A 60 -1.82 28.48 -0.41
N ASN A 61 -0.74 27.70 -0.58
CA ASN A 61 0.52 27.93 0.14
C ASN A 61 1.30 29.14 -0.40
N LEU A 62 1.31 29.35 -1.71
CA LEU A 62 1.96 30.51 -2.33
C LEU A 62 1.34 31.83 -1.84
N VAL A 63 0.02 31.88 -1.70
CA VAL A 63 -0.67 33.03 -1.09
C VAL A 63 -0.27 33.21 0.37
N ARG A 64 -0.23 32.13 1.14
CA ARG A 64 0.23 32.16 2.53
C ARG A 64 1.68 32.69 2.66
N TRP A 65 2.53 32.42 1.67
CA TRP A 65 3.91 32.89 1.63
C TRP A 65 4.08 34.29 1.02
N GLY A 66 2.99 34.98 0.66
CA GLY A 66 3.05 36.30 0.01
C GLY A 66 3.70 36.27 -1.37
N LYS A 67 3.66 35.12 -2.07
CA LYS A 67 4.22 34.93 -3.42
C LYS A 67 3.17 35.03 -4.52
N LYS A 68 1.88 35.01 -4.16
CA LYS A 68 0.75 35.10 -5.06
C LYS A 68 -0.42 35.76 -4.32
N ASP A 69 -1.34 36.40 -5.04
CA ASP A 69 -2.50 37.04 -4.43
C ASP A 69 -3.73 36.12 -4.36
N ASP A 70 -3.86 35.20 -5.32
CA ASP A 70 -5.05 34.36 -5.48
C ASP A 70 -4.76 32.84 -5.32
N PRO A 71 -5.48 32.14 -4.42
CA PRO A 71 -5.32 30.70 -4.20
C PRO A 71 -6.13 29.84 -5.18
N THR A 72 -6.72 30.39 -6.24
CA THR A 72 -7.56 29.64 -7.19
C THR A 72 -6.80 28.55 -7.96
N CYS A 73 -7.52 27.49 -8.31
CA CYS A 73 -7.04 26.39 -9.14
C CYS A 73 -7.16 26.77 -10.61
N PRO A 74 -6.08 26.66 -11.40
CA PRO A 74 -6.10 27.02 -12.82
C PRO A 74 -7.03 26.15 -13.66
N LEU A 75 -7.46 24.99 -13.14
CA LEU A 75 -8.33 24.06 -13.85
C LEU A 75 -9.81 24.29 -13.56
N CYS A 76 -10.17 24.42 -12.27
CA CYS A 76 -11.57 24.42 -11.86
C CYS A 76 -11.98 25.66 -11.05
N GLN A 77 -11.09 26.65 -10.92
CA GLN A 77 -11.32 27.92 -10.21
C GLN A 77 -11.65 27.80 -8.71
N GLY A 78 -11.66 26.60 -8.14
CA GLY A 78 -11.77 26.39 -6.68
C GLY A 78 -10.47 26.66 -5.94
N ARG A 79 -10.48 26.70 -4.60
CA ARG A 79 -9.26 26.88 -3.81
C ARG A 79 -8.27 25.71 -4.03
N GLN A 80 -7.05 26.02 -4.48
CA GLN A 80 -6.03 25.03 -4.81
C GLN A 80 -5.13 24.71 -3.60
N THR A 81 -5.55 23.73 -2.81
CA THR A 81 -4.71 23.05 -1.81
C THR A 81 -4.00 21.83 -2.41
N THR A 82 -3.04 21.25 -1.68
CA THR A 82 -2.42 19.97 -2.08
C THR A 82 -3.46 18.86 -2.16
N GLU A 83 -4.37 18.75 -1.18
CA GLU A 83 -5.52 17.83 -1.22
C GLU A 83 -6.38 18.05 -2.48
N HIS A 84 -6.63 19.31 -2.85
CA HIS A 84 -7.42 19.65 -4.04
C HIS A 84 -6.78 19.09 -5.31
N VAL A 85 -5.49 19.37 -5.52
CA VAL A 85 -4.75 18.89 -6.69
C VAL A 85 -4.72 17.36 -6.73
N LEU A 86 -4.47 16.73 -5.58
CA LEU A 86 -4.28 15.29 -5.50
C LEU A 86 -5.58 14.48 -5.46
N SER A 87 -6.72 15.02 -5.05
CA SER A 87 -7.91 14.18 -4.80
C SER A 87 -9.28 14.81 -5.02
N SER A 88 -9.39 16.14 -5.12
CA SER A 88 -10.71 16.83 -5.09
C SER A 88 -11.01 17.76 -6.28
N CYS A 89 -10.12 17.90 -7.23
CA CYS A 89 -10.34 18.71 -8.43
C CYS A 89 -11.27 18.01 -9.42
N LYS A 90 -12.46 18.60 -9.63
CA LYS A 90 -13.51 18.07 -10.52
C LYS A 90 -13.05 17.97 -11.98
N VAL A 91 -12.30 18.96 -12.45
CA VAL A 91 -11.77 18.98 -13.83
C VAL A 91 -10.65 17.95 -14.01
N ALA A 92 -9.79 17.77 -13.00
CA ALA A 92 -8.77 16.73 -13.05
C ALA A 92 -9.39 15.31 -13.05
N LEU A 93 -10.50 15.13 -12.33
CA LEU A 93 -11.28 13.90 -12.34
C LEU A 93 -11.89 13.65 -13.73
N SER A 94 -12.60 14.63 -14.31
CA SER A 94 -13.24 14.47 -15.62
C SER A 94 -12.25 14.26 -16.77
N GLN A 95 -11.06 14.85 -16.67
CA GLN A 95 -9.96 14.62 -17.62
C GLN A 95 -9.26 13.25 -17.46
N GLY A 96 -9.68 12.42 -16.51
CA GLY A 96 -9.08 11.09 -16.29
C GLY A 96 -7.69 11.11 -15.64
N ARG A 97 -7.21 12.25 -15.10
CA ARG A 97 -5.89 12.32 -14.43
C ARG A 97 -5.82 11.41 -13.20
N TYR A 98 -6.97 11.15 -12.58
CA TYR A 98 -7.05 10.31 -11.39
C TYR A 98 -6.93 8.84 -11.78
N THR A 99 -7.62 8.43 -12.87
CA THR A 99 -7.45 7.13 -13.52
C THR A 99 -6.01 6.91 -13.96
N TRP A 100 -5.37 7.92 -14.55
CA TRP A 100 -3.96 7.81 -14.96
C TRP A 100 -3.03 7.53 -13.77
N ARG A 101 -3.17 8.28 -12.67
CA ARG A 101 -2.36 8.07 -11.45
C ARG A 101 -2.65 6.71 -10.81
N HIS A 102 -3.93 6.34 -10.72
CA HIS A 102 -4.35 5.03 -10.24
C HIS A 102 -3.69 3.92 -11.04
N ASN A 103 -3.77 3.97 -12.37
CA ASN A 103 -3.18 2.97 -13.25
C ASN A 103 -1.66 2.96 -13.19
N ARG A 104 -1.01 4.10 -12.87
CA ARG A 104 0.44 4.13 -12.64
C ARG A 104 0.81 3.36 -11.37
N VAL A 105 0.08 3.53 -10.28
CA VAL A 105 0.29 2.78 -9.03
C VAL A 105 -0.03 1.29 -9.23
N LEU A 106 -1.12 0.99 -9.94
CA LEU A 106 -1.55 -0.38 -10.22
C LEU A 106 -0.48 -1.17 -11.00
N ARG A 107 0.14 -0.55 -12.02
CA ARG A 107 1.26 -1.16 -12.77
C ARG A 107 2.44 -1.49 -11.86
N GLU A 108 2.83 -0.56 -11.00
CA GLU A 108 3.94 -0.75 -10.07
C GLU A 108 3.67 -1.89 -9.10
N LEU A 109 2.46 -1.91 -8.50
CA LEU A 109 2.05 -2.96 -7.57
C LEU A 109 2.11 -4.35 -8.22
N VAL A 110 1.57 -4.49 -9.42
CA VAL A 110 1.61 -5.79 -10.11
C VAL A 110 3.02 -6.17 -10.53
N SER A 111 3.86 -5.22 -10.93
CA SER A 111 5.28 -5.50 -11.19
C SER A 111 5.95 -6.09 -9.95
N VAL A 112 5.79 -5.44 -8.79
CA VAL A 112 6.34 -5.90 -7.51
C VAL A 112 5.78 -7.27 -7.11
N ILE A 113 4.46 -7.47 -7.23
CA ILE A 113 3.81 -8.76 -6.89
C ILE A 113 4.31 -9.87 -7.82
N SER A 114 4.48 -9.59 -9.11
CA SER A 114 4.94 -10.57 -10.09
C SER A 114 6.39 -10.99 -9.84
N THR A 115 7.26 -10.04 -9.46
CA THR A 115 8.63 -10.33 -9.05
C THR A 115 8.67 -11.14 -7.75
N ALA A 116 7.92 -10.71 -6.72
CA ALA A 116 7.89 -11.38 -5.43
C ALA A 116 7.34 -12.82 -5.51
N LYS A 117 6.45 -13.10 -6.47
CA LYS A 117 5.96 -14.47 -6.74
C LYS A 117 7.09 -15.42 -7.16
N GLY A 118 8.11 -14.93 -7.86
CA GLY A 118 9.26 -15.73 -8.30
C GLY A 118 10.26 -16.05 -7.18
N GLU A 119 10.26 -15.27 -6.11
CA GLU A 119 11.17 -15.37 -4.97
C GLU A 119 10.62 -16.32 -3.89
N ILE A 120 10.21 -17.53 -4.28
CA ILE A 120 9.88 -18.56 -3.29
C ILE A 120 11.20 -19.01 -2.68
N HIS A 121 11.53 -18.46 -1.52
CA HIS A 121 12.58 -19.00 -0.69
C HIS A 121 12.21 -20.45 -0.36
N PRO A 122 13.01 -21.46 -0.75
CA PRO A 122 12.77 -22.82 -0.30
C PRO A 122 12.69 -22.77 1.22
N SER A 123 11.66 -23.39 1.79
CA SER A 123 11.55 -23.54 3.23
C SER A 123 12.79 -24.27 3.70
N SER A 124 13.81 -23.55 4.15
CA SER A 124 14.99 -24.16 4.72
C SER A 124 14.52 -24.83 6.01
N THR A 125 14.38 -26.15 5.98
CA THR A 125 14.32 -26.95 7.19
C THR A 125 15.69 -26.88 7.82
N SER A 126 15.99 -25.79 8.54
CA SER A 126 17.20 -25.71 9.33
C SER A 126 16.99 -26.58 10.57
N SER A 127 17.39 -27.85 10.52
CA SER A 127 17.63 -28.61 11.73
C SER A 127 18.92 -28.05 12.35
N THR A 128 18.81 -27.11 13.29
CA THR A 128 19.92 -26.76 14.17
C THR A 128 20.20 -27.95 15.08
N VAL A 129 21.26 -28.71 14.76
CA VAL A 129 21.78 -29.76 15.64
C VAL A 129 22.70 -29.08 16.64
N PHE A 130 22.30 -29.05 17.91
CA PHE A 130 23.19 -28.64 19.00
C PHE A 130 24.13 -29.79 19.34
N THR A 131 25.44 -29.53 19.29
CA THR A 131 26.48 -30.47 19.73
C THR A 131 27.12 -29.89 20.98
N THR A 132 27.24 -30.70 22.04
CA THR A 132 27.99 -30.31 23.24
C THR A 132 29.50 -30.40 22.97
N GLU A 133 30.29 -29.51 23.57
CA GLU A 133 31.75 -29.63 23.56
C GLU A 133 32.19 -31.02 24.07
N GLY A 134 33.09 -31.68 23.33
CA GLY A 134 33.64 -32.98 23.70
C GLY A 134 33.14 -34.20 22.92
N GLY A 135 32.22 -34.05 21.96
CA GLY A 135 32.04 -35.03 20.87
C GLY A 135 31.48 -36.42 21.22
N VAL A 136 30.96 -36.67 22.44
CA VAL A 136 30.42 -38.00 22.78
C VAL A 136 29.12 -37.89 23.57
N LYS A 137 28.00 -37.78 22.83
CA LYS A 137 26.68 -38.42 23.06
C LYS A 137 25.64 -37.77 22.14
N LYS A 138 25.01 -38.57 21.27
CA LYS A 138 23.89 -38.13 20.43
C LYS A 138 22.68 -37.91 21.34
N TRP A 139 22.23 -36.66 21.48
CA TRP A 139 20.90 -36.39 22.02
C TRP A 139 19.85 -37.10 21.17
N HIS A 140 18.98 -37.89 21.81
CA HIS A 140 17.78 -38.44 21.16
C HIS A 140 16.76 -37.30 21.05
N GLY A 141 17.05 -36.34 20.19
CA GLY A 141 16.19 -35.19 19.94
C GLY A 141 14.83 -35.67 19.46
N GLY A 142 13.80 -35.49 20.28
CA GLY A 142 12.43 -35.60 19.83
C GLY A 142 12.26 -34.68 18.61
N ARG A 143 11.62 -35.19 17.56
CA ARG A 143 11.22 -34.38 16.39
C ARG A 143 10.32 -33.26 16.90
N ILE A 144 10.87 -32.07 17.10
CA ILE A 144 10.05 -30.87 17.28
C ILE A 144 9.40 -30.60 15.93
N THR A 145 8.11 -30.94 15.82
CA THR A 145 7.30 -30.61 14.65
C THR A 145 7.06 -29.11 14.72
N ILE A 146 7.94 -28.32 14.10
CA ILE A 146 7.72 -26.88 13.99
C ILE A 146 6.51 -26.74 13.07
N ASN A 147 5.36 -26.33 13.60
CA ASN A 147 4.20 -25.99 12.80
C ASN A 147 4.64 -24.88 11.84
N ILE A 148 4.83 -25.21 10.56
CA ILE A 148 5.14 -24.24 9.52
C ILE A 148 3.86 -23.44 9.31
N HIS A 149 3.69 -22.38 10.10
CA HIS A 149 2.71 -21.36 9.80
C HIS A 149 3.09 -20.76 8.44
N ARG A 150 2.09 -20.65 7.55
CA ARG A 150 2.24 -19.95 6.27
C ARG A 150 2.85 -18.57 6.55
N LYS A 151 4.03 -18.31 6.00
CA LYS A 151 4.74 -17.02 6.15
C LYS A 151 4.16 -15.98 5.21
N SER A 152 3.62 -16.39 4.06
CA SER A 152 3.04 -15.53 3.03
C SER A 152 1.64 -15.99 2.61
N LEU A 153 0.84 -15.03 2.11
CA LEU A 153 -0.47 -15.29 1.52
C LEU A 153 -0.37 -16.19 0.27
N LEU A 154 0.77 -16.14 -0.43
CA LEU A 154 1.04 -16.89 -1.66
C LEU A 154 1.78 -18.22 -1.40
N ASP A 155 1.94 -18.64 -0.14
CA ASP A 155 2.61 -19.90 0.17
C ASP A 155 1.76 -21.12 -0.24
N GLY A 156 2.44 -22.13 -0.79
CA GLY A 156 1.88 -23.47 -1.03
C GLY A 156 1.56 -23.80 -2.49
N CYS A 157 1.84 -22.92 -3.44
CA CYS A 157 1.84 -23.24 -4.87
C CYS A 157 2.69 -22.26 -5.70
N ASN A 158 3.12 -22.70 -6.89
CA ASN A 158 4.03 -21.95 -7.77
C ASN A 158 3.30 -21.41 -9.03
N ASP A 159 2.04 -21.77 -9.22
CA ASP A 159 1.25 -21.48 -10.42
C ASP A 159 0.41 -20.19 -10.29
N TRP A 160 0.72 -19.29 -9.36
CA TRP A 160 -0.02 -18.03 -9.21
C TRP A 160 0.00 -17.18 -10.48
N VAL A 161 -1.14 -16.82 -11.02
CA VAL A 161 -1.24 -15.88 -12.15
C VAL A 161 -1.79 -14.56 -11.62
N VAL A 162 -1.09 -13.48 -11.95
CA VAL A 162 -1.46 -12.10 -11.56
C VAL A 162 -2.06 -11.40 -12.78
N SER A 163 -3.21 -10.77 -12.60
CA SER A 163 -3.90 -9.95 -13.60
C SER A 163 -4.42 -8.68 -12.94
N ALA A 164 -4.62 -7.60 -13.70
CA ALA A 164 -5.18 -6.36 -13.16
C ALA A 164 -6.08 -5.66 -14.18
N ASP A 165 -6.95 -4.77 -13.70
CA ASP A 165 -7.87 -3.98 -14.50
C ASP A 165 -7.13 -2.84 -15.22
N LEU A 166 -6.26 -3.21 -16.16
CA LEU A 166 -5.53 -2.31 -17.04
C LEU A 166 -5.81 -2.63 -18.51
N PRO A 167 -5.77 -1.63 -19.42
CA PRO A 167 -6.01 -1.86 -20.85
C PRO A 167 -5.03 -2.84 -21.50
N GLU A 168 -3.85 -2.99 -20.90
CA GLU A 168 -2.72 -3.76 -21.41
C GLU A 168 -2.75 -5.24 -20.97
N TRP A 169 -3.59 -5.60 -20.00
CA TRP A 169 -3.65 -6.97 -19.47
C TRP A 169 -4.88 -7.74 -19.92
N GLU A 170 -4.68 -9.05 -20.11
CA GLU A 170 -5.74 -9.98 -20.40
C GLU A 170 -6.85 -9.88 -19.34
N ARG A 171 -8.08 -10.05 -19.83
CA ARG A 171 -9.28 -10.01 -19.02
C ARG A 171 -9.12 -10.98 -17.85
N HIS A 172 -9.60 -10.58 -16.67
CA HIS A 172 -9.62 -11.43 -15.48
C HIS A 172 -10.09 -12.86 -15.78
N PRO A 173 -9.63 -13.85 -14.99
CA PRO A 173 -10.02 -15.25 -15.16
C PRO A 173 -11.53 -15.41 -15.26
N ASP A 174 -11.98 -16.39 -16.03
CA ASP A 174 -13.38 -16.62 -16.39
C ASP A 174 -14.34 -16.62 -15.20
N VAL A 175 -13.88 -17.13 -14.05
CA VAL A 175 -14.66 -17.14 -12.80
C VAL A 175 -15.01 -15.74 -12.31
N ILE A 176 -14.11 -14.76 -12.46
CA ILE A 176 -14.38 -13.36 -12.12
C ILE A 176 -15.19 -12.68 -13.22
N ARG A 177 -14.95 -13.02 -14.49
CA ARG A 177 -15.76 -12.47 -15.59
C ARG A 177 -17.25 -12.78 -15.43
N LYS A 178 -17.59 -13.94 -14.84
CA LYS A 178 -18.97 -14.35 -14.55
C LYS A 178 -19.61 -13.60 -13.37
N THR A 179 -18.83 -13.00 -12.46
CA THR A 179 -19.38 -12.39 -11.23
C THR A 179 -19.76 -10.92 -11.37
N ALA A 180 -19.65 -10.33 -12.56
CA ALA A 180 -19.81 -8.89 -12.83
C ALA A 180 -18.90 -7.97 -11.98
N LEU A 181 -18.01 -8.55 -11.16
CA LEU A 181 -17.03 -7.83 -10.36
C LEU A 181 -15.82 -7.48 -11.22
N ARG A 182 -15.23 -6.31 -10.93
CA ARG A 182 -13.95 -5.86 -11.49
C ARG A 182 -13.03 -5.37 -10.38
N PRO A 183 -12.32 -6.30 -9.71
CA PRO A 183 -11.27 -5.94 -8.77
C PRO A 183 -10.08 -5.34 -9.51
N ASP A 184 -9.37 -4.41 -8.88
CA ASP A 184 -8.19 -3.79 -9.51
C ASP A 184 -7.07 -4.80 -9.79
N ILE A 185 -6.80 -5.77 -8.90
CA ILE A 185 -5.86 -6.89 -9.12
C ILE A 185 -6.54 -8.22 -8.74
N VAL A 186 -6.30 -9.25 -9.55
CA VAL A 186 -6.69 -10.64 -9.27
C VAL A 186 -5.47 -11.53 -9.35
N ILE A 187 -5.18 -12.22 -8.24
CA ILE A 187 -4.13 -13.24 -8.14
C ILE A 187 -4.83 -14.58 -7.95
N HIS A 188 -4.57 -15.56 -8.80
CA HIS A 188 -5.24 -16.85 -8.71
C HIS A 188 -4.30 -18.03 -8.98
N SER A 189 -4.61 -19.18 -8.40
CA SER A 189 -3.90 -20.45 -8.63
C SER A 189 -4.92 -21.50 -9.04
N ALA A 190 -4.66 -22.16 -10.16
CA ALA A 190 -5.52 -23.24 -10.68
C ALA A 190 -5.35 -24.51 -9.83
N SER A 191 -4.11 -24.82 -9.43
CA SER A 191 -3.76 -26.01 -8.65
C SER A 191 -4.43 -26.01 -7.27
N THR A 192 -4.49 -24.86 -6.60
CA THR A 192 -5.08 -24.74 -5.27
C THR A 192 -6.53 -24.24 -5.29
N GLN A 193 -7.04 -23.87 -6.47
CA GLN A 193 -8.35 -23.26 -6.65
C GLN A 193 -8.56 -22.01 -5.77
N GLN A 194 -7.51 -21.22 -5.57
CA GLN A 194 -7.54 -20.00 -4.75
C GLN A 194 -7.57 -18.76 -5.62
N ILE A 195 -8.33 -17.75 -5.16
CA ILE A 195 -8.40 -16.43 -5.77
C ILE A 195 -8.24 -15.38 -4.66
N ILE A 196 -7.36 -14.43 -4.90
CA ILE A 196 -7.14 -13.24 -4.08
C ILE A 196 -7.51 -12.03 -4.94
N MET A 197 -8.41 -11.22 -4.42
CA MET A 197 -8.86 -9.98 -5.05
C MET A 197 -8.30 -8.80 -4.26
N VAL A 198 -7.68 -7.86 -4.94
CA VAL A 198 -7.15 -6.63 -4.35
C VAL A 198 -7.85 -5.45 -4.99
N GLU A 199 -8.38 -4.57 -4.16
CA GLU A 199 -9.00 -3.31 -4.59
C GLU A 199 -8.08 -2.16 -4.17
N LEU A 200 -7.66 -1.36 -5.15
CA LEU A 200 -6.81 -0.22 -4.96
C LEU A 200 -7.65 1.06 -4.83
N THR A 201 -7.22 1.92 -3.93
CA THR A 201 -7.67 3.30 -3.86
C THR A 201 -6.48 4.18 -3.51
N VAL A 202 -6.41 5.36 -4.12
CA VAL A 202 -5.34 6.33 -3.87
C VAL A 202 -5.96 7.63 -3.32
N PRO A 203 -6.47 7.61 -2.07
CA PRO A 203 -7.08 8.78 -1.45
C PRO A 203 -6.00 9.74 -0.94
N TYR A 204 -6.41 10.95 -0.57
CA TYR A 204 -5.62 11.79 0.33
C TYR A 204 -5.69 11.20 1.76
N GLU A 205 -4.66 11.43 2.57
CA GLU A 205 -4.46 10.77 3.87
C GLU A 205 -5.67 10.94 4.80
N SER A 206 -6.25 12.14 4.86
CA SER A 206 -7.45 12.44 5.66
C SER A 206 -8.72 11.68 5.23
N ARG A 207 -8.69 10.98 4.08
CA ARG A 207 -9.83 10.26 3.51
C ARG A 207 -9.61 8.75 3.45
N MET A 208 -8.49 8.23 3.97
CA MET A 208 -8.15 6.81 3.89
C MET A 208 -9.27 5.91 4.43
N GLU A 209 -9.78 6.19 5.63
CA GLU A 209 -10.83 5.38 6.26
C GLU A 209 -12.16 5.43 5.50
N LYS A 210 -12.57 6.63 5.07
CA LYS A 210 -13.81 6.81 4.29
C LYS A 210 -13.72 6.07 2.94
N ALA A 211 -12.56 6.15 2.28
CA ALA A 211 -12.32 5.44 1.03
C ALA A 211 -12.32 3.92 1.23
N HIS A 212 -11.67 3.43 2.30
CA HIS A 212 -11.67 2.02 2.65
C HIS A 212 -13.10 1.50 2.90
N ALA A 213 -13.88 2.20 3.73
CA ALA A 213 -15.26 1.84 4.02
C ALA A 213 -16.15 1.83 2.76
N PHE A 214 -15.95 2.79 1.85
CA PHE A 214 -16.67 2.84 0.57
C PHE A 214 -16.33 1.64 -0.33
N LYS A 215 -15.04 1.32 -0.49
CA LYS A 215 -14.60 0.17 -1.31
C LYS A 215 -15.06 -1.17 -0.72
N LYS A 216 -15.05 -1.31 0.61
CA LYS A 216 -15.56 -2.51 1.30
C LYS A 216 -17.04 -2.78 1.03
N LYS A 217 -17.85 -1.72 0.87
CA LYS A 217 -19.27 -1.84 0.49
C LYS A 217 -19.46 -2.21 -0.99
N LYS A 218 -18.57 -1.74 -1.87
CA LYS A 218 -18.65 -1.95 -3.33
C LYS A 218 -18.45 -3.42 -3.73
N ILE A 219 -17.59 -4.16 -3.02
CA ILE A 219 -17.30 -5.57 -3.31
C ILE A 219 -17.71 -6.43 -2.10
N PRO A 220 -18.96 -6.95 -2.09
CA PRO A 220 -19.42 -7.83 -1.04
C PRO A 220 -18.54 -9.09 -0.95
N GLY A 221 -17.95 -9.35 0.22
CA GLY A 221 -17.13 -10.54 0.44
C GLY A 221 -15.63 -10.37 0.23
N LEU A 222 -15.11 -9.16 -0.03
CA LEU A 222 -13.67 -8.88 -0.09
C LEU A 222 -12.91 -9.34 1.17
N ASP A 223 -13.58 -9.32 2.33
CA ASP A 223 -13.04 -9.71 3.64
C ASP A 223 -13.27 -11.20 3.97
N LYS A 224 -14.01 -11.93 3.12
CA LYS A 224 -14.29 -13.34 3.33
C LYS A 224 -13.26 -14.14 2.56
N ARG A 225 -12.47 -14.95 3.28
CA ARG A 225 -11.67 -16.03 2.68
C ARG A 225 -12.62 -17.10 2.14
N THR A 226 -13.28 -16.83 1.01
CA THR A 226 -14.17 -17.79 0.37
C THR A 226 -13.31 -18.80 -0.38
N LYS A 227 -13.08 -19.97 0.23
CA LYS A 227 -12.70 -21.18 -0.50
C LYS A 227 -13.92 -21.65 -1.31
N LYS A 228 -14.23 -20.99 -2.42
CA LYS A 228 -15.14 -21.57 -3.41
C LYS A 228 -14.29 -22.44 -4.33
N ARG A 229 -14.46 -23.76 -4.18
CA ARG A 229 -13.94 -24.76 -5.11
C ARG A 229 -14.43 -24.39 -6.50
N TRP A 230 -13.55 -24.33 -7.49
CA TRP A 230 -14.01 -24.14 -8.86
C TRP A 230 -14.86 -25.37 -9.23
N PRO A 231 -15.96 -25.21 -10.00
CA PRO A 231 -16.65 -26.35 -10.58
C PRO A 231 -15.71 -27.20 -11.43
#